data_AF-A0A2B7XT21-F1
#
_entry.id   AF-A0A2B7XT21-F1
#
_cell.length_a   1.000
_cell.length_b   1.000
_cell.length_c   1.000
_cell.angle_alpha   90.00
_cell.angle_beta   90.00
_cell.angle_gamma   90.00
#
_symmetry.space_group_name_H-M   'P 1'
#
loop_
_entity.id
_entity.type
_entity.pdbx_description
1 polymer ?
#
loop_
_entity_poly.entity_id
_entity_poly.type
_entity_poly.pdbx_seq_one_letter_code
_entity_poly.pdbx_strand_id
1 'polypeptide(L)'
;MEKYGLERDPSPPRFQRQDRRVSHFVRRCLVALCICLVIYVAFYRPHASSRSNSDPESIPETNDDGKDPVQQPLSATLDDVETSESSFDAATGHRVPLEAHIMSKCPDARYCLDELIVPAMVQIHDKVKFRLSFIGRASNSSSNVSCMHGPSECIGNMLLLCAANLPFPPETKNYTKTPTVRSLGFAHCLISNYQRIPERAFVEDCALEHGVDFRAINECASRQFDEVDEPSGGGDDGDESDPDKISGLALLRKSFMRNERLGIRKSCTVRVDKKIWCIRDGGVWKDCAQDGKGGEVPTLVEHIEQLWKERN
;
A
#
# COMPACT_ATOMS: atom_id res chain seq x y z
N MET A 1 -43.60 47.05 37.19
CA MET A 1 -44.88 46.39 36.86
C MET A 1 -44.61 45.51 35.66
N GLU A 2 -44.24 44.24 35.88
CA GLU A 2 -45.14 43.06 35.73
C GLU A 2 -45.63 42.91 34.28
N LYS A 3 -45.49 41.79 33.55
CA LYS A 3 -45.16 40.38 33.85
C LYS A 3 -44.56 39.76 32.58
N TYR A 4 -43.51 38.95 32.73
CA TYR A 4 -43.05 38.00 31.71
C TYR A 4 -44.05 36.85 31.59
N GLY A 5 -44.42 36.49 30.36
CA GLY A 5 -45.29 35.36 30.04
C GLY A 5 -44.55 34.03 30.22
N LEU A 6 -45.16 33.11 30.98
CA LEU A 6 -44.76 31.72 31.09
C LEU A 6 -45.54 30.89 30.07
N GLU A 7 -44.82 30.39 29.06
CA GLU A 7 -45.29 29.41 28.08
C GLU A 7 -45.48 28.04 28.76
N ARG A 8 -46.53 27.31 28.37
CA ARG A 8 -46.85 25.97 28.89
C ARG A 8 -46.05 24.90 28.15
N ASP A 9 -45.41 24.03 28.93
CA ASP A 9 -44.73 22.81 28.48
C ASP A 9 -45.73 21.78 27.91
N PRO A 10 -45.47 21.14 26.75
CA PRO A 10 -46.29 20.04 26.25
C PRO A 10 -45.93 18.71 26.93
N SER A 11 -46.96 17.96 27.30
CA SER A 11 -46.86 16.64 27.93
C SER A 11 -46.23 15.60 26.98
N PRO A 12 -45.50 14.58 27.50
CA PRO A 12 -44.86 13.58 26.67
C PRO A 12 -45.88 12.57 26.08
N PRO A 13 -45.60 12.01 24.88
CA PRO A 13 -46.52 11.08 24.23
C PRO A 13 -46.53 9.71 24.92
N ARG A 14 -47.73 9.18 25.15
CA ARG A 14 -47.95 7.77 25.56
C ARG A 14 -47.66 6.84 24.38
N PHE A 15 -46.44 6.30 24.30
CA PHE A 15 -46.16 5.21 23.37
C PHE A 15 -46.70 3.86 23.89
N GLN A 16 -47.49 3.22 23.03
CA GLN A 16 -48.38 2.11 23.33
C GLN A 16 -47.66 0.79 23.62
N ARG A 17 -48.22 0.09 24.61
CA ARG A 17 -47.88 -1.21 25.19
C ARG A 17 -47.92 -2.42 24.22
N GLN A 18 -48.06 -2.21 22.91
CA GLN A 18 -48.26 -3.27 21.91
C GLN A 18 -46.96 -3.81 21.29
N ASP A 19 -45.87 -3.03 21.29
CA ASP A 19 -44.60 -3.41 20.61
C ASP A 19 -43.81 -4.53 21.33
N ARG A 20 -44.01 -4.64 22.65
CA ARG A 20 -43.25 -5.57 23.50
C ARG A 20 -43.57 -7.05 23.22
N ARG A 21 -44.79 -7.38 22.77
CA ARG A 21 -45.20 -8.77 22.50
C ARG A 21 -44.64 -9.31 21.20
N VAL A 22 -44.54 -8.46 20.17
CA VAL A 22 -43.98 -8.82 18.85
C VAL A 22 -42.47 -9.09 18.99
N SER A 23 -41.75 -8.24 19.73
CA SER A 23 -40.32 -8.42 20.02
C SER A 23 -40.01 -9.76 20.72
N HIS A 24 -40.84 -10.19 21.68
CA HIS A 24 -40.64 -11.47 22.37
C HIS A 24 -40.90 -12.69 21.47
N PHE A 25 -41.86 -12.59 20.54
CA PHE A 25 -42.13 -13.67 19.59
C PHE A 25 -40.98 -13.83 18.58
N VAL A 26 -40.52 -12.72 18.00
CA VAL A 26 -39.38 -12.71 17.06
C VAL A 26 -38.11 -13.25 17.72
N ARG A 27 -37.82 -12.84 18.96
CA ARG A 27 -36.65 -13.34 19.70
C ARG A 27 -36.73 -14.85 19.98
N ARG A 28 -37.92 -15.39 20.24
CA ARG A 28 -38.10 -16.84 20.45
C ARG A 28 -37.94 -17.64 19.15
N CYS A 29 -38.42 -17.11 18.03
CA CYS A 29 -38.22 -17.72 16.71
C CYS A 29 -36.74 -17.75 16.30
N LEU A 30 -35.99 -16.67 16.53
CA LEU A 30 -34.56 -16.62 16.21
C LEU A 30 -33.74 -17.62 17.05
N VAL A 31 -34.03 -17.74 18.35
CA VAL A 31 -33.35 -18.72 19.21
C VAL A 31 -33.62 -20.16 18.75
N ALA A 32 -34.86 -20.47 18.35
CA ALA A 32 -35.21 -21.80 17.84
C ALA A 32 -34.45 -22.14 16.54
N LEU A 33 -34.34 -21.19 15.61
CA LEU A 33 -33.58 -21.37 14.37
C LEU A 33 -32.08 -21.60 14.63
N CYS A 34 -31.48 -20.86 15.56
CA CYS A 34 -30.09 -21.06 15.94
C CYS A 34 -29.85 -22.45 16.54
N ILE A 35 -30.76 -22.95 17.38
CA ILE A 35 -30.66 -24.30 17.96
C ILE A 35 -30.75 -25.37 16.86
N CYS A 36 -31.67 -25.22 15.90
CA CYS A 36 -31.78 -26.13 14.76
C CYS A 36 -30.52 -26.17 13.89
N LEU A 37 -29.87 -25.01 13.66
CA LEU A 37 -28.62 -24.93 12.90
C LEU A 37 -27.45 -25.60 13.64
N VAL A 38 -27.34 -25.42 14.96
CA VAL A 38 -26.29 -26.08 15.76
C VAL A 38 -26.48 -27.60 15.74
N ILE A 39 -27.71 -28.07 15.89
CA ILE A 39 -28.06 -29.50 15.76
C ILE A 39 -27.67 -30.00 14.37
N TYR A 40 -28.05 -29.29 13.30
CA TYR A 40 -27.70 -29.66 11.94
C TYR A 40 -26.18 -29.80 11.74
N VAL A 41 -25.38 -28.83 12.21
CA VAL A 41 -23.91 -28.90 12.10
C VAL A 41 -23.32 -30.03 12.94
N ALA A 42 -23.88 -30.33 14.12
CA ALA A 42 -23.42 -31.42 14.97
C ALA A 42 -23.68 -32.80 14.36
N PHE A 43 -24.81 -32.98 13.66
CA PHE A 43 -25.20 -34.25 13.06
C PHE A 43 -24.72 -34.43 11.61
N TYR A 44 -24.37 -33.37 10.90
CA TYR A 44 -23.95 -33.42 9.48
C TYR A 44 -22.47 -33.14 9.22
N ARG A 45 -21.58 -33.17 10.23
CA ARG A 45 -20.13 -33.11 9.95
C ARG A 45 -19.66 -34.44 9.33
N PRO A 46 -19.12 -34.43 8.09
CA PRO A 46 -18.47 -35.61 7.54
C PRO A 46 -17.17 -35.88 8.31
N HIS A 47 -16.97 -37.15 8.68
CA HIS A 47 -15.74 -37.67 9.26
C HIS A 47 -14.54 -37.38 8.34
N ALA A 48 -13.69 -36.42 8.73
CA ALA A 48 -12.36 -36.26 8.13
C ALA A 48 -11.38 -37.20 8.85
N SER A 49 -10.95 -38.25 8.16
CA SER A 49 -9.96 -39.20 8.64
C SER A 49 -8.56 -38.59 8.63
N SER A 50 -7.92 -38.60 9.79
CA SER A 50 -6.48 -38.45 10.00
C SER A 50 -5.69 -39.50 9.21
N ARG A 51 -4.55 -39.10 8.61
CA ARG A 51 -3.45 -40.02 8.30
C ARG A 51 -2.09 -39.33 8.49
N SER A 52 -1.20 -40.11 9.10
CA SER A 52 0.03 -39.77 9.81
C SER A 52 1.29 -40.31 9.13
N ASN A 53 2.45 -39.73 9.51
CA ASN A 53 3.82 -40.29 9.52
C ASN A 53 4.49 -40.52 8.14
N SER A 54 5.80 -40.32 7.93
CA SER A 54 6.96 -40.73 8.77
C SER A 54 8.30 -40.05 8.36
N ASP A 55 9.21 -39.88 9.35
CA ASP A 55 10.64 -39.45 9.28
C ASP A 55 11.62 -40.59 8.78
N PRO A 56 12.97 -40.60 9.07
CA PRO A 56 14.09 -39.96 8.33
C PRO A 56 15.31 -40.92 8.10
N GLU A 57 16.38 -40.50 7.38
CA GLU A 57 17.79 -41.02 7.44
C GLU A 57 18.61 -40.35 6.31
N SER A 58 19.92 -40.12 6.29
CA SER A 58 21.08 -40.12 7.21
C SER A 58 22.30 -39.61 6.39
N ILE A 59 23.28 -39.02 7.07
CA ILE A 59 24.56 -38.47 6.55
C ILE A 59 25.54 -39.62 6.16
N PRO A 60 26.59 -39.40 5.35
CA PRO A 60 27.92 -39.17 5.95
C PRO A 60 28.83 -38.15 5.24
N GLU A 61 29.68 -37.52 6.05
CA GLU A 61 30.78 -36.62 5.73
C GLU A 61 31.97 -37.34 5.07
N THR A 62 32.75 -36.60 4.26
CA THR A 62 34.18 -36.86 4.06
C THR A 62 34.94 -35.52 4.03
N ASN A 63 35.94 -35.40 4.89
CA ASN A 63 36.97 -34.36 4.90
C ASN A 63 38.04 -34.65 3.82
N ASP A 64 38.58 -33.62 3.18
CA ASP A 64 39.93 -33.67 2.60
C ASP A 64 40.61 -32.30 2.64
N ASP A 65 41.91 -32.35 2.93
CA ASP A 65 42.82 -31.28 3.29
C ASP A 65 43.35 -30.50 2.07
N GLY A 66 43.56 -29.19 2.27
CA GLY A 66 44.83 -28.60 1.90
C GLY A 66 44.89 -27.62 0.71
N LYS A 67 45.35 -26.41 1.06
CA LYS A 67 46.51 -25.72 0.46
C LYS A 67 46.23 -24.58 -0.54
N ASP A 68 46.20 -23.37 0.02
CA ASP A 68 46.73 -22.13 -0.57
C ASP A 68 48.20 -22.30 -1.05
N PRO A 69 48.77 -21.47 -1.96
CA PRO A 69 48.46 -20.04 -2.13
C PRO A 69 48.50 -19.54 -3.60
N VAL A 70 48.16 -18.25 -3.80
CA VAL A 70 48.99 -17.25 -4.51
C VAL A 70 48.22 -15.93 -4.59
N GLN A 71 48.76 -14.92 -3.92
CA GLN A 71 48.44 -13.51 -4.12
C GLN A 71 49.18 -13.00 -5.36
N GLN A 72 48.52 -12.18 -6.19
CA GLN A 72 48.94 -10.79 -6.50
C GLN A 72 48.06 -10.13 -7.60
N PRO A 73 48.11 -8.80 -7.75
CA PRO A 73 46.95 -7.93 -7.64
C PRO A 73 46.49 -7.38 -9.00
N LEU A 74 45.28 -6.84 -9.08
CA LEU A 74 44.99 -5.88 -10.15
C LEU A 74 43.95 -4.85 -9.76
N SER A 75 44.40 -3.61 -9.89
CA SER A 75 43.70 -2.34 -9.84
C SER A 75 42.51 -2.30 -10.81
N ALA A 76 41.36 -1.82 -10.34
CA ALA A 76 40.27 -1.27 -11.15
C ALA A 76 39.49 -0.29 -10.25
N THR A 77 39.81 1.00 -10.32
CA THR A 77 39.06 2.04 -11.06
C THR A 77 37.59 2.11 -10.65
N LEU A 78 37.31 3.18 -9.90
CA LEU A 78 36.00 3.73 -9.60
C LEU A 78 35.33 4.16 -10.92
N ASP A 79 34.42 3.36 -11.46
CA ASP A 79 33.40 3.78 -12.41
C ASP A 79 32.49 2.58 -12.64
N ASP A 80 31.41 2.45 -11.86
CA ASP A 80 30.21 1.66 -12.22
C ASP A 80 29.12 1.88 -11.14
N VAL A 81 28.46 3.04 -11.21
CA VAL A 81 27.27 3.37 -10.39
C VAL A 81 26.00 3.48 -11.25
N GLU A 82 26.03 3.10 -12.54
CA GLU A 82 24.90 3.33 -13.45
C GLU A 82 24.05 2.11 -13.83
N THR A 83 24.33 0.90 -13.34
CA THR A 83 23.74 -0.32 -13.94
C THR A 83 22.48 -0.87 -13.27
N SER A 84 21.92 -0.24 -12.22
CA SER A 84 20.69 -0.75 -11.57
C SER A 84 19.35 -0.19 -12.11
N GLU A 85 19.38 0.69 -13.12
CA GLU A 85 18.14 1.18 -13.76
C GLU A 85 17.70 0.36 -14.99
N SER A 86 18.56 -0.46 -15.59
CA SER A 86 18.35 -0.97 -16.96
C SER A 86 17.63 -2.32 -17.09
N SER A 87 17.55 -3.15 -16.05
CA SER A 87 16.94 -4.49 -16.16
C SER A 87 15.42 -4.53 -15.92
N PHE A 88 14.80 -3.40 -15.55
CA PHE A 88 13.35 -3.25 -15.40
C PHE A 88 12.61 -2.81 -16.67
N ASP A 89 13.33 -2.49 -17.75
CA ASP A 89 12.76 -1.88 -18.96
C ASP A 89 12.44 -2.90 -20.07
N ALA A 90 12.96 -4.12 -20.04
CA ALA A 90 12.84 -5.03 -21.18
C ALA A 90 11.41 -5.58 -21.42
N ALA A 91 10.51 -5.55 -20.43
CA ALA A 91 9.13 -6.06 -20.58
C ALA A 91 8.04 -4.96 -20.59
N THR A 92 8.39 -3.70 -20.31
CA THR A 92 7.45 -2.56 -20.25
C THR A 92 8.02 -1.22 -20.77
N GLY A 93 9.18 -1.24 -21.43
CA GLY A 93 10.09 -0.11 -21.68
C GLY A 93 9.55 1.07 -22.50
N HIS A 94 8.27 1.05 -22.85
CA HIS A 94 7.60 2.12 -23.59
C HIS A 94 6.82 3.08 -22.70
N ARG A 95 6.41 2.68 -21.49
CA ARG A 95 5.55 3.51 -20.61
C ARG A 95 6.31 4.63 -19.94
N VAL A 96 5.68 5.80 -19.88
CA VAL A 96 6.26 6.99 -19.22
C VAL A 96 6.22 6.79 -17.70
N PRO A 97 7.36 6.91 -16.98
CA PRO A 97 7.36 6.86 -15.52
C PRO A 97 6.59 8.05 -14.95
N LEU A 98 5.56 7.77 -14.14
CA LEU A 98 4.82 8.79 -13.37
C LEU A 98 4.85 8.41 -11.90
N GLU A 99 5.40 9.28 -11.05
CA GLU A 99 5.58 8.99 -9.62
C GLU A 99 5.07 10.15 -8.78
N ALA A 100 4.16 9.87 -7.84
CA ALA A 100 3.74 10.85 -6.83
C ALA A 100 4.32 10.47 -5.46
N HIS A 101 5.07 11.40 -4.87
CA HIS A 101 5.70 11.27 -3.57
C HIS A 101 4.84 11.97 -2.53
N ILE A 102 4.25 11.20 -1.62
CA ILE A 102 3.19 11.66 -0.71
C ILE A 102 3.40 11.15 0.73
N MET A 103 2.57 11.64 1.64
CA MET A 103 2.38 11.08 2.98
C MET A 103 0.89 10.84 3.18
N SER A 104 0.50 9.71 3.76
CA SER A 104 -0.93 9.32 3.85
C SER A 104 -1.79 10.28 4.68
N LYS A 105 -1.17 11.07 5.56
CA LYS A 105 -1.82 12.05 6.46
C LYS A 105 -1.70 13.51 5.99
N CYS A 106 -1.12 13.76 4.82
CA CYS A 106 -0.86 15.11 4.35
C CYS A 106 -2.06 15.70 3.57
N PRO A 107 -2.56 16.89 3.94
CA PRO A 107 -3.63 17.55 3.19
C PRO A 107 -3.25 17.89 1.74
N ASP A 108 -1.98 18.22 1.48
CA ASP A 108 -1.51 18.48 0.12
C ASP A 108 -1.47 17.20 -0.72
N ALA A 109 -1.23 16.02 -0.12
CA ALA A 109 -1.36 14.75 -0.82
C ALA A 109 -2.81 14.48 -1.23
N ARG A 110 -3.78 14.74 -0.35
CA ARG A 110 -5.21 14.63 -0.67
C ARG A 110 -5.56 15.48 -1.89
N TYR A 111 -5.25 16.77 -1.85
CA TYR A 111 -5.52 17.66 -2.98
C TYR A 111 -4.80 17.20 -4.26
N CYS A 112 -3.54 16.78 -4.16
CA CYS A 112 -2.76 16.29 -5.30
C CYS A 112 -3.40 15.07 -5.97
N LEU A 113 -3.96 14.14 -5.18
CA LEU A 113 -4.68 13.00 -5.71
C LEU A 113 -6.03 13.41 -6.32
N ASP A 114 -6.83 14.20 -5.59
CA ASP A 114 -8.16 14.66 -5.98
C ASP A 114 -8.12 15.46 -7.30
N GLU A 115 -7.19 16.42 -7.40
CA GLU A 115 -7.23 17.47 -8.42
C GLU A 115 -6.24 17.28 -9.57
N LEU A 116 -5.24 16.40 -9.43
CA LEU A 116 -4.21 16.19 -10.45
C LEU A 116 -4.05 14.72 -10.85
N ILE A 117 -3.66 13.86 -9.91
CA ILE A 117 -3.23 12.49 -10.24
C ILE A 117 -4.41 11.63 -10.69
N VAL A 118 -5.51 11.55 -9.93
CA VAL A 118 -6.65 10.70 -10.29
C VAL A 118 -7.29 11.16 -11.61
N PRO A 119 -7.60 12.45 -11.82
CA PRO A 119 -8.15 12.92 -13.09
C PRO A 119 -7.23 12.71 -14.29
N ALA A 120 -5.91 12.82 -14.12
CA ALA A 120 -4.95 12.49 -15.16
C ALA A 120 -4.95 10.99 -15.44
N MET A 121 -4.85 10.14 -14.42
CA MET A 121 -4.79 8.68 -14.58
C MET A 121 -6.01 8.12 -15.31
N VAL A 122 -7.20 8.71 -15.18
CA VAL A 122 -8.37 8.34 -16.00
C VAL A 122 -8.05 8.39 -17.52
N GLN A 123 -7.23 9.34 -17.96
CA GLN A 123 -6.92 9.58 -19.37
C GLN A 123 -5.65 8.85 -19.86
N ILE A 124 -4.69 8.59 -18.97
CA ILE A 124 -3.32 8.14 -19.34
C ILE A 124 -2.86 6.84 -18.65
N HIS A 125 -3.72 6.13 -17.91
CA HIS A 125 -3.33 4.93 -17.15
C HIS A 125 -2.64 3.82 -17.99
N ASP A 126 -2.96 3.73 -19.28
CA ASP A 126 -2.40 2.75 -20.21
C ASP A 126 -1.01 3.14 -20.75
N LYS A 127 -0.67 4.44 -20.67
CA LYS A 127 0.58 5.05 -21.19
C LYS A 127 1.66 5.22 -20.13
N VAL A 128 1.30 5.10 -18.85
CA VAL A 128 2.22 5.35 -17.73
C VAL A 128 2.53 4.11 -16.90
N LYS A 129 3.75 4.09 -16.37
CA LYS A 129 4.13 3.24 -15.24
C LYS A 129 4.00 4.08 -13.97
N PHE A 130 2.81 4.03 -13.37
CA PHE A 130 2.48 4.83 -12.20
C PHE A 130 2.96 4.19 -10.88
N ARG A 131 3.46 5.01 -9.96
CA ARG A 131 3.81 4.62 -8.60
C ARG A 131 3.47 5.71 -7.57
N LEU A 132 2.93 5.29 -6.43
CA LEU A 132 2.95 6.09 -5.20
C LEU A 132 4.18 5.75 -4.36
N SER A 133 4.89 6.78 -3.92
CA SER A 133 6.07 6.68 -3.05
C SER A 133 5.83 7.49 -1.77
N PHE A 134 6.26 6.98 -0.63
CA PHE A 134 5.93 7.55 0.67
C PHE A 134 7.13 8.22 1.32
N ILE A 135 6.93 9.41 1.86
CA ILE A 135 7.97 10.21 2.50
C ILE A 135 7.97 9.90 4.00
N GLY A 136 9.16 9.80 4.57
CA GLY A 136 9.41 9.58 6.00
C GLY A 136 10.90 9.37 6.23
N ARG A 137 11.28 8.90 7.41
CA ARG A 137 12.68 8.58 7.74
C ARG A 137 12.77 7.15 8.22
N ALA A 138 13.72 6.40 7.68
CA ALA A 138 14.11 5.08 8.18
C ALA A 138 15.45 5.20 8.90
N SER A 139 15.64 4.45 9.98
CA SER A 139 16.94 4.32 10.64
C SER A 139 17.86 3.44 9.80
N ASN A 140 19.12 3.84 9.68
CA ASN A 140 20.17 3.05 9.03
C ASN A 140 20.70 1.92 9.92
N SER A 141 20.45 1.97 11.22
CA SER A 141 21.00 1.02 12.22
C SER A 141 19.93 0.18 12.93
N SER A 142 18.65 0.37 12.60
CA SER A 142 17.54 -0.38 13.17
C SER A 142 16.34 -0.39 12.21
N SER A 143 15.36 -1.24 12.49
CA SER A 143 14.05 -1.29 11.80
C SER A 143 13.19 -0.03 12.01
N ASN A 144 13.59 0.88 12.90
CA ASN A 144 12.80 2.05 13.26
C ASN A 144 12.50 2.96 12.07
N VAL A 145 11.27 3.48 12.06
CA VAL A 145 10.75 4.43 11.08
C VAL A 145 10.08 5.61 11.79
N SER A 146 10.07 6.78 11.15
CA SER A 146 9.35 7.95 11.65
C SER A 146 8.69 8.72 10.52
N CYS A 147 7.53 9.31 10.82
CA CYS A 147 6.65 10.00 9.90
C CYS A 147 6.30 11.39 10.41
N MET A 148 6.00 12.33 9.51
CA MET A 148 5.83 13.75 9.87
C MET A 148 4.54 14.01 10.66
N HIS A 149 3.47 13.28 10.34
CA HIS A 149 2.18 13.38 11.04
C HIS A 149 1.98 12.26 12.07
N GLY A 150 3.08 11.69 12.58
CA GLY A 150 3.08 10.72 13.67
C GLY A 150 2.85 9.25 13.23
N PRO A 151 2.72 8.33 14.20
CA PRO A 151 2.69 6.88 13.93
C PRO A 151 1.55 6.42 13.02
N SER A 152 0.38 7.08 13.10
CA SER A 152 -0.77 6.75 12.24
C SER A 152 -0.51 7.02 10.76
N GLU A 153 0.35 7.98 10.41
CA GLU A 153 0.84 8.16 9.04
C GLU A 153 1.69 6.98 8.61
N CYS A 154 2.63 6.52 9.44
CA CYS A 154 3.48 5.38 9.10
C CYS A 154 2.62 4.13 8.83
N ILE A 155 1.60 3.87 9.67
CA ILE A 155 0.65 2.79 9.43
C ILE A 155 -0.10 3.00 8.11
N GLY A 156 -0.59 4.22 7.84
CA GLY A 156 -1.23 4.54 6.57
C GLY A 156 -0.34 4.30 5.35
N ASN A 157 0.90 4.77 5.38
CA ASN A 157 1.88 4.54 4.33
C ASN A 157 2.11 3.04 4.11
N MET A 158 2.23 2.22 5.17
CA MET A 158 2.33 0.76 5.05
C MET A 158 1.11 0.14 4.39
N LEU A 159 -0.10 0.51 4.82
CA LEU A 159 -1.35 -0.04 4.27
C LEU A 159 -1.45 0.22 2.75
N LEU A 160 -1.09 1.44 2.33
CA LEU A 160 -1.09 1.84 0.91
C LEU A 160 0.00 1.13 0.09
N LEU A 161 1.20 0.98 0.65
CA LEU A 161 2.28 0.22 0.03
C LEU A 161 1.92 -1.27 -0.11
N CYS A 162 1.35 -1.86 0.94
CA CYS A 162 0.86 -3.23 0.93
C CYS A 162 -0.19 -3.41 -0.17
N ALA A 163 -1.23 -2.57 -0.21
CA ALA A 163 -2.28 -2.64 -1.22
C ALA A 163 -1.73 -2.62 -2.66
N ALA A 164 -0.69 -1.81 -2.93
CA ALA A 164 -0.04 -1.75 -4.24
C ALA A 164 0.88 -2.96 -4.56
N ASN A 165 1.26 -3.75 -3.55
CA ASN A 165 2.23 -4.84 -3.70
C ASN A 165 1.68 -6.23 -3.38
N LEU A 166 0.40 -6.36 -3.01
CA LEU A 166 -0.21 -7.69 -2.84
C LEU A 166 -0.14 -8.49 -4.16
N PRO A 167 0.11 -9.81 -4.08
CA PRO A 167 -0.02 -10.70 -5.21
C PRO A 167 -1.42 -10.60 -5.83
N PHE A 168 -1.48 -10.60 -7.15
CA PHE A 168 -2.75 -10.59 -7.88
C PHE A 168 -2.90 -11.87 -8.70
N PRO A 169 -4.04 -12.58 -8.63
CA PRO A 169 -4.21 -13.86 -9.30
C PRO A 169 -3.86 -13.80 -10.79
N PRO A 170 -3.13 -14.79 -11.33
CA PRO A 170 -2.63 -14.79 -12.71
C PRO A 170 -3.71 -15.08 -13.75
N GLU A 171 -5.00 -15.02 -13.39
CA GLU A 171 -6.12 -15.19 -14.34
C GLU A 171 -6.02 -14.22 -15.52
N THR A 172 -5.31 -13.11 -15.35
CA THR A 172 -4.83 -12.24 -16.42
C THR A 172 -3.30 -12.25 -16.47
N LYS A 173 -2.70 -12.65 -17.60
CA LYS A 173 -1.23 -12.75 -17.79
C LYS A 173 -0.43 -11.44 -17.60
N ASN A 174 -1.09 -10.32 -17.30
CA ASN A 174 -0.49 -8.98 -17.37
C ASN A 174 -0.15 -8.37 -16.00
N TYR A 175 -0.57 -8.97 -14.88
CA TYR A 175 -0.38 -8.39 -13.55
C TYR A 175 0.09 -9.43 -12.55
N THR A 176 1.25 -9.19 -11.93
CA THR A 176 1.77 -9.98 -10.80
C THR A 176 1.36 -9.39 -9.45
N LYS A 177 0.98 -8.11 -9.43
CA LYS A 177 0.59 -7.34 -8.25
C LYS A 177 -0.75 -6.64 -8.46
N THR A 178 -1.36 -6.15 -7.38
CA THR A 178 -2.62 -5.40 -7.43
C THR A 178 -2.59 -4.33 -8.53
N PRO A 179 -3.51 -4.37 -9.51
CA PRO A 179 -3.55 -3.39 -10.59
C PRO A 179 -3.64 -1.95 -10.08
N THR A 180 -2.97 -1.03 -10.77
CA THR A 180 -2.94 0.39 -10.41
C THR A 180 -4.33 0.98 -10.20
N VAL A 181 -5.32 0.60 -11.02
CA VAL A 181 -6.70 1.08 -10.88
C VAL A 181 -7.29 0.76 -9.50
N ARG A 182 -6.98 -0.42 -8.93
CA ARG A 182 -7.46 -0.83 -7.61
C ARG A 182 -6.65 -0.20 -6.49
N SER A 183 -5.31 -0.24 -6.59
CA SER A 183 -4.43 0.29 -5.54
C SER A 183 -4.46 1.82 -5.45
N LEU A 184 -4.57 2.54 -6.58
CA LEU A 184 -4.77 3.99 -6.59
C LEU A 184 -6.17 4.37 -6.12
N GLY A 185 -7.21 3.61 -6.49
CA GLY A 185 -8.56 3.82 -5.96
C GLY A 185 -8.60 3.70 -4.44
N PHE A 186 -8.06 2.61 -3.90
CA PHE A 186 -7.90 2.40 -2.46
C PHE A 186 -7.12 3.55 -1.79
N ALA A 187 -6.03 3.99 -2.41
CA ALA A 187 -5.24 5.10 -1.91
C ALA A 187 -5.99 6.42 -1.88
N HIS A 188 -6.74 6.70 -2.94
CA HIS A 188 -7.60 7.87 -3.04
C HIS A 188 -8.67 7.86 -1.95
N CYS A 189 -9.43 6.77 -1.80
CA CYS A 189 -10.45 6.61 -0.75
C CYS A 189 -9.89 6.87 0.66
N LEU A 190 -8.77 6.23 1.01
CA LEU A 190 -8.14 6.41 2.32
C LEU A 190 -7.66 7.84 2.56
N ILE A 191 -7.01 8.45 1.57
CA ILE A 191 -6.41 9.78 1.71
C ILE A 191 -7.48 10.88 1.67
N SER A 192 -8.63 10.68 0.98
CA SER A 192 -9.74 11.63 1.00
C SER A 192 -10.29 11.89 2.41
N ASN A 193 -10.16 10.92 3.32
CA ASN A 193 -10.47 11.10 4.75
C ASN A 193 -9.29 10.67 5.63
N TYR A 194 -8.11 11.21 5.32
CA TYR A 194 -6.85 10.82 5.97
C TYR A 194 -6.88 10.91 7.50
N GLN A 195 -7.70 11.77 8.09
CA GLN A 195 -7.84 11.89 9.55
C GLN A 195 -8.21 10.56 10.21
N ARG A 196 -9.01 9.73 9.54
CA ARG A 196 -9.48 8.43 10.04
C ARG A 196 -8.46 7.31 9.92
N ILE A 197 -7.34 7.50 9.22
CA ILE A 197 -6.29 6.48 9.15
C ILE A 197 -5.70 6.26 10.56
N PRO A 198 -5.55 5.02 11.09
CA PRO A 198 -5.78 3.72 10.46
C PRO A 198 -6.99 2.97 11.06
N GLU A 199 -8.13 3.64 11.25
CA GLU A 199 -9.37 3.02 11.72
C GLU A 199 -9.69 1.77 10.90
N ARG A 200 -9.74 0.60 11.55
CA ARG A 200 -9.89 -0.70 10.88
C ARG A 200 -11.08 -0.74 9.93
N ALA A 201 -12.26 -0.32 10.40
CA ALA A 201 -13.48 -0.33 9.60
C ALA A 201 -13.35 0.56 8.36
N PHE A 202 -12.70 1.73 8.48
CA PHE A 202 -12.49 2.62 7.34
C PHE A 202 -11.56 2.03 6.29
N VAL A 203 -10.48 1.36 6.72
CA VAL A 203 -9.55 0.66 5.82
C VAL A 203 -10.26 -0.50 5.11
N GLU A 204 -11.08 -1.25 5.83
CA GLU A 204 -11.85 -2.37 5.29
C GLU A 204 -12.89 -1.88 4.25
N ASP A 205 -13.61 -0.80 4.54
CA ASP A 205 -14.58 -0.19 3.62
C ASP A 205 -13.90 0.24 2.30
N CYS A 206 -12.79 0.99 2.38
CA CYS A 206 -12.04 1.40 1.17
C CYS A 206 -11.47 0.20 0.40
N ALA A 207 -11.02 -0.85 1.11
CA ALA A 207 -10.48 -2.05 0.46
C ALA A 207 -11.58 -2.82 -0.29
N LEU A 208 -12.76 -2.96 0.33
CA LEU A 208 -13.94 -3.58 -0.29
C LEU A 208 -14.40 -2.81 -1.54
N GLU A 209 -14.49 -1.48 -1.45
CA GLU A 209 -14.91 -0.61 -2.56
C GLU A 209 -14.04 -0.79 -3.82
N HIS A 210 -12.73 -0.97 -3.64
CA HIS A 210 -11.77 -1.09 -4.73
C HIS A 210 -11.30 -2.52 -5.01
N GLY A 211 -11.93 -3.53 -4.40
CA GLY A 211 -11.63 -4.95 -4.63
C GLY A 211 -10.20 -5.32 -4.26
N VAL A 212 -9.70 -4.78 -3.15
CA VAL A 212 -8.40 -5.12 -2.54
C VAL A 212 -8.66 -6.00 -1.31
N ASP A 213 -7.94 -7.11 -1.15
CA ASP A 213 -8.15 -8.02 -0.02
C ASP A 213 -7.65 -7.38 1.28
N PHE A 214 -8.59 -6.96 2.13
CA PHE A 214 -8.30 -6.34 3.41
C PHE A 214 -7.51 -7.25 4.37
N ARG A 215 -7.75 -8.56 4.36
CA ARG A 215 -7.00 -9.51 5.20
C ARG A 215 -5.55 -9.57 4.74
N ALA A 216 -5.32 -9.65 3.43
CA ALA A 216 -3.98 -9.64 2.86
C ALA A 216 -3.24 -8.32 3.14
N ILE A 217 -3.92 -7.16 3.08
CA ILE A 217 -3.35 -5.87 3.50
C ILE A 217 -2.93 -5.94 4.98
N ASN A 218 -3.83 -6.41 5.85
CA ASN A 218 -3.59 -6.47 7.30
C ASN A 218 -2.44 -7.43 7.64
N GLU A 219 -2.34 -8.57 6.96
CA GLU A 219 -1.23 -9.51 7.09
C GLU A 219 0.09 -8.87 6.62
N CYS A 220 0.12 -8.23 5.45
CA CYS A 220 1.30 -7.51 4.97
C CYS A 220 1.76 -6.44 5.96
N ALA A 221 0.83 -5.61 6.48
CA ALA A 221 1.15 -4.50 7.36
C ALA A 221 1.50 -4.91 8.80
N SER A 222 1.17 -6.12 9.23
CA SER A 222 1.44 -6.62 10.59
C SER A 222 2.64 -7.56 10.69
N ARG A 223 3.24 -7.95 9.56
CA ARG A 223 4.50 -8.73 9.55
C ARG A 223 5.62 -7.91 10.19
N GLN A 224 6.25 -8.49 11.21
CA GLN A 224 7.32 -7.85 11.99
C GLN A 224 8.72 -8.06 11.41
N PHE A 225 8.88 -8.98 10.45
CA PHE A 225 10.17 -9.26 9.83
C PHE A 225 10.52 -8.15 8.84
N ASP A 226 11.48 -7.32 9.23
CA ASP A 226 12.32 -6.50 8.35
C ASP A 226 13.54 -7.27 7.82
N GLU A 227 13.68 -8.53 8.24
CA GLU A 227 14.71 -9.45 7.79
C GLU A 227 14.43 -9.83 6.33
N VAL A 228 15.06 -9.07 5.43
CA VAL A 228 15.93 -9.75 4.47
C VAL A 228 16.87 -10.58 5.34
N ASP A 229 16.98 -11.88 5.08
CA ASP A 229 18.08 -12.65 5.64
C ASP A 229 19.35 -11.79 5.56
N GLU A 230 20.09 -11.69 6.67
CA GLU A 230 21.45 -11.16 6.63
C GLU A 230 22.15 -11.72 5.39
N PRO A 231 22.78 -10.88 4.55
CA PRO A 231 23.68 -11.39 3.53
C PRO A 231 24.83 -12.02 4.30
N SER A 232 24.73 -13.32 4.53
CA SER A 232 25.87 -14.14 4.90
C SER A 232 26.81 -14.10 3.71
N GLY A 233 27.73 -13.13 3.75
CA GLY A 233 28.79 -13.01 2.78
C GLY A 233 28.41 -12.21 1.54
N GLY A 234 29.34 -11.36 1.11
CA GLY A 234 29.32 -10.79 -0.22
C GLY A 234 29.23 -11.91 -1.25
N GLY A 235 28.20 -11.83 -2.07
CA GLY A 235 28.01 -12.67 -3.24
C GLY A 235 27.16 -11.88 -4.21
N ASP A 236 27.80 -11.49 -5.31
CA ASP A 236 27.14 -11.36 -6.59
C ASP A 236 26.33 -12.66 -6.84
N ASP A 237 25.20 -12.56 -7.55
CA ASP A 237 24.23 -13.64 -7.84
C ASP A 237 23.03 -13.80 -6.87
N GLY A 238 21.94 -13.09 -7.20
CA GLY A 238 20.57 -13.62 -7.11
C GLY A 238 20.02 -13.97 -5.71
N ASP A 239 19.77 -12.96 -4.87
CA ASP A 239 18.96 -13.12 -3.65
C ASP A 239 17.46 -13.24 -4.01
N GLU A 240 16.99 -14.48 -4.17
CA GLU A 240 15.57 -14.83 -4.31
C GLU A 240 14.91 -14.95 -2.93
N SER A 241 14.83 -13.82 -2.22
CA SER A 241 13.79 -13.63 -1.20
C SER A 241 12.43 -13.79 -1.89
N ASP A 242 11.59 -14.72 -1.42
CA ASP A 242 10.26 -15.00 -1.96
C ASP A 242 9.53 -13.68 -2.29
N PRO A 243 9.40 -13.30 -3.58
CA PRO A 243 8.94 -11.97 -3.99
C PRO A 243 7.49 -11.70 -3.55
N ASP A 244 6.78 -12.75 -3.12
CA ASP A 244 5.41 -12.72 -2.65
C ASP A 244 5.26 -12.44 -1.14
N LYS A 245 6.37 -12.30 -0.37
CA LYS A 245 6.34 -12.16 1.10
C LYS A 245 7.01 -10.92 1.69
N ILE A 246 7.17 -9.84 0.93
CA ILE A 246 7.72 -8.58 1.49
C ILE A 246 6.76 -8.00 2.55
N SER A 247 7.28 -7.67 3.74
CA SER A 247 6.51 -7.05 4.83
C SER A 247 6.19 -5.57 4.54
N GLY A 248 5.12 -5.06 5.15
CA GLY A 248 4.75 -3.65 5.05
C GLY A 248 5.84 -2.71 5.56
N LEU A 249 6.59 -3.12 6.58
CA LEU A 249 7.70 -2.35 7.13
C LEU A 249 8.90 -2.32 6.17
N ALA A 250 9.25 -3.44 5.54
CA ALA A 250 10.29 -3.48 4.50
C ALA A 250 9.91 -2.59 3.29
N LEU A 251 8.66 -2.65 2.84
CA LEU A 251 8.14 -1.76 1.78
C LEU A 251 8.27 -0.28 2.18
N LEU A 252 7.91 0.05 3.43
CA LEU A 252 7.95 1.40 3.96
C LEU A 252 9.39 1.94 4.00
N ARG A 253 10.31 1.16 4.58
CA ARG A 253 11.74 1.50 4.66
C ARG A 253 12.34 1.71 3.27
N LYS A 254 12.04 0.81 2.31
CA LYS A 254 12.46 0.94 0.91
C LYS A 254 11.94 2.24 0.28
N SER A 255 10.69 2.61 0.55
CA SER A 255 10.09 3.86 0.06
C SER A 255 10.76 5.09 0.67
N PHE A 256 11.06 5.06 1.97
CA PHE A 256 11.72 6.16 2.69
C PHE A 256 13.15 6.39 2.19
N MET A 257 13.95 5.32 2.09
CA MET A 257 15.32 5.38 1.56
C MET A 257 15.36 5.83 0.09
N ARG A 258 14.34 5.48 -0.70
CA ARG A 258 14.19 5.99 -2.08
C ARG A 258 13.99 7.50 -2.08
N ASN A 259 13.06 8.02 -1.28
CA ASN A 259 12.84 9.47 -1.16
C ASN A 259 14.07 10.20 -0.64
N GLU A 260 14.80 9.58 0.30
CA GLU A 260 16.05 10.10 0.82
C GLU A 260 17.08 10.33 -0.28
N ARG A 261 17.39 9.28 -1.07
CA ARG A 261 18.32 9.30 -2.20
C ARG A 261 17.95 10.30 -3.29
N LEU A 262 16.65 10.53 -3.48
CA LEU A 262 16.13 11.46 -4.48
C LEU A 262 16.06 12.91 -3.96
N GLY A 263 16.40 13.18 -2.70
CA GLY A 263 16.28 14.51 -2.10
C GLY A 263 14.84 15.00 -1.90
N ILE A 264 13.84 14.11 -1.98
CA ILE A 264 12.42 14.50 -1.91
C ILE A 264 11.98 14.56 -0.45
N ARG A 265 11.46 15.72 -0.05
CA ARG A 265 11.06 15.99 1.34
C ARG A 265 9.65 16.56 1.48
N LYS A 266 8.98 16.90 0.38
CA LYS A 266 7.68 17.58 0.38
C LYS A 266 6.60 16.68 -0.23
N SER A 267 5.52 16.51 0.52
CA SER A 267 4.28 15.90 0.03
C SER A 267 3.34 17.04 -0.36
N CYS A 268 2.81 17.13 -1.58
CA CYS A 268 2.94 16.22 -2.72
C CYS A 268 4.08 16.65 -3.65
N THR A 269 5.00 15.75 -4.03
CA THR A 269 5.95 15.98 -5.13
C THR A 269 5.62 15.05 -6.29
N VAL A 270 5.25 15.60 -7.45
CA VAL A 270 4.99 14.82 -8.67
C VAL A 270 6.24 14.78 -9.51
N ARG A 271 6.55 13.61 -10.08
CA ARG A 271 7.63 13.41 -11.03
C ARG A 271 7.11 12.77 -12.30
N VAL A 272 7.55 13.32 -13.43
CA VAL A 272 7.31 12.80 -14.76
C VAL A 272 8.68 12.48 -15.36
N ASP A 273 8.82 11.27 -15.88
CA ASP A 273 10.06 10.77 -16.47
C ASP A 273 11.31 11.03 -15.62
N LYS A 274 11.21 10.61 -14.35
CA LYS A 274 12.27 10.76 -13.33
C LYS A 274 12.66 12.22 -13.00
N LYS A 275 12.00 13.24 -13.55
CA LYS A 275 12.23 14.66 -13.22
C LYS A 275 11.12 15.22 -12.34
N ILE A 276 11.43 16.19 -11.48
CA ILE A 276 10.41 16.91 -10.71
C ILE A 276 9.51 17.66 -11.70
N TRP A 277 8.21 17.39 -11.60
CA TRP A 277 7.20 17.99 -12.46
C TRP A 277 6.51 19.17 -11.78
N CYS A 278 6.07 19.01 -10.53
CA CYS A 278 5.38 20.05 -9.76
C CYS A 278 5.28 19.62 -8.30
N ILE A 279 5.34 20.58 -7.36
CA ILE A 279 5.29 20.33 -5.92
C ILE A 279 4.11 21.09 -5.33
N ARG A 280 3.25 20.42 -4.57
CA ARG A 280 2.23 21.08 -3.74
C ARG A 280 2.70 21.14 -2.30
N ASP A 281 2.75 22.35 -1.76
CA ASP A 281 3.29 22.58 -0.42
C ASP A 281 2.65 23.81 0.23
N GLY A 282 1.91 23.59 1.32
CA GLY A 282 1.18 24.64 2.02
C GLY A 282 -0.04 25.11 1.25
N GLY A 283 -0.74 24.21 0.56
CA GLY A 283 -1.96 24.53 -0.18
C GLY A 283 -1.76 25.24 -1.52
N VAL A 284 -0.52 25.37 -2.00
CA VAL A 284 -0.21 26.00 -3.28
C VAL A 284 0.75 25.14 -4.11
N TRP A 285 0.61 25.20 -5.44
CA TRP A 285 1.57 24.59 -6.37
C TRP A 285 2.82 25.47 -6.50
N LYS A 286 4.00 24.85 -6.49
CA LYS A 286 5.33 25.45 -6.52
C LYS A 286 6.25 24.60 -7.39
N ASP A 287 7.30 25.22 -7.91
CA ASP A 287 8.36 24.54 -8.66
C ASP A 287 7.81 23.65 -9.81
N CYS A 288 6.83 24.20 -10.54
CA CYS A 288 6.10 23.47 -11.57
C CYS A 288 6.67 23.71 -12.97
N ALA A 289 6.79 22.64 -13.73
CA ALA A 289 7.14 22.63 -15.14
C ALA A 289 6.09 23.35 -16.01
N GLN A 290 6.43 23.53 -17.29
CA GLN A 290 5.56 24.18 -18.29
C GLN A 290 5.10 25.57 -17.82
N ASP A 291 6.05 26.44 -17.50
CA ASP A 291 5.81 27.82 -17.06
C ASP A 291 4.83 27.94 -15.88
N GLY A 292 4.94 27.01 -14.91
CA GLY A 292 4.11 26.99 -13.71
C GLY A 292 2.80 26.23 -13.83
N LYS A 293 2.47 25.69 -15.01
CA LYS A 293 1.18 25.00 -15.26
C LYS A 293 1.19 23.51 -14.94
N GLY A 294 2.29 22.95 -14.45
CA GLY A 294 2.37 21.53 -14.09
C GLY A 294 1.32 21.04 -13.08
N GLY A 295 0.67 21.93 -12.33
CA GLY A 295 -0.44 21.59 -11.43
C GLY A 295 -1.80 21.40 -12.12
N GLU A 296 -1.88 21.60 -13.45
CA GLU A 296 -3.10 21.48 -14.25
C GLU A 296 -3.16 20.11 -14.94
N VAL A 297 -4.32 19.44 -14.86
CA VAL A 297 -4.55 18.12 -15.47
C VAL A 297 -4.26 18.11 -16.98
N PRO A 298 -4.78 19.05 -17.80
CA PRO A 298 -4.51 19.03 -19.24
C PRO A 298 -3.02 19.11 -19.56
N THR A 299 -2.27 19.96 -18.87
CA THR A 299 -0.83 20.12 -19.08
C THR A 299 -0.04 18.84 -18.75
N LEU A 300 -0.38 18.16 -17.65
CA LEU A 300 0.24 16.88 -17.31
C LEU A 300 -0.08 15.80 -18.36
N VAL A 301 -1.34 15.71 -18.78
CA VAL A 301 -1.79 14.73 -19.78
C VAL A 301 -1.12 14.96 -21.13
N GLU A 302 -1.13 16.20 -21.64
CA GLU A 302 -0.50 16.57 -22.92
C GLU A 302 0.99 16.24 -22.93
N HIS A 303 1.69 16.53 -21.83
CA HIS A 303 3.11 16.23 -21.73
C HIS A 303 3.40 14.72 -21.69
N ILE A 304 2.58 13.93 -20.99
CA ILE A 304 2.72 12.47 -20.96
C ILE A 304 2.39 11.85 -22.32
N GLU A 305 1.37 12.34 -23.01
CA GLU A 305 1.04 11.92 -24.38
C GLU A 305 2.19 12.21 -25.34
N GLN A 306 2.86 13.35 -25.21
CA GLN A 306 4.05 13.68 -25.98
C GLN A 306 5.18 12.67 -25.71
N LEU A 307 5.55 12.46 -24.45
CA LEU A 307 6.62 11.52 -24.08
C LEU A 307 6.30 10.08 -24.49
N TRP A 308 5.03 9.68 -24.46
CA TRP A 308 4.60 8.36 -24.91
C TRP A 308 4.76 8.19 -26.42
N LYS A 309 4.39 9.20 -27.23
CA LYS A 309 4.59 9.21 -28.69
C LYS A 309 6.06 9.25 -29.09
N GLU A 310 6.92 9.86 -28.29
CA GLU A 310 8.37 9.86 -28.56
C GLU A 310 9.01 8.47 -28.34
N ARG A 311 8.34 7.59 -27.57
CA ARG A 311 8.83 6.25 -27.21
C ARG A 311 8.23 5.09 -28.03
N ASN A 312 7.18 5.35 -28.82
CA ASN A 312 6.38 4.34 -29.54
C ASN A 312 6.04 4.80 -30.94
#